data_AF-A0A0G4FNK0-F1
#
_entry.id   AF-A0A0G4FNK0-F1
#
_cell.length_a   1.000
_cell.length_b   1.000
_cell.length_c   1.000
_cell.angle_alpha   90.00
_cell.angle_beta   90.00
_cell.angle_gamma   90.00
#
_symmetry.space_group_name_H-M   'P 1'
#
loop_
_entity.id
_entity.type
_entity.pdbx_description
1 polymer ?
#
loop_
_entity_poly.entity_id
_entity_poly.type
_entity_poly.pdbx_seq_one_letter_code
_entity_poly.pdbx_strand_id
1 'polypeptide(L)'
;MSASSARVLFPSFFTFACFAVFLWPLVQTIYLTTDVNFRYWVGYWMLICLALPVLYLATYVMHLVRTRPSRSLILASFIASSCLFIVLGVALLLYSSGLGDQLLSTDCATWKRTRPLEQTYQDARELYACCLSEHGDNSLSQYCPAPATATATSPTANGTSSSNGRQDILVTECDRYEDLYNDHKGDLAYLAYLETSYYCSGFCTVAERPLFTRTLQGNDACAEAVASVIRSKVDFHAVQMISYGGITLVLFLAWLGFTNKTLRFLSRDQSPLY
;
A
#
# COMPACT_ATOMS: atom_id res chain seq x y z
N MET A 1 16.91 -19.91 -42.36
CA MET A 1 16.96 -20.40 -40.96
C MET A 1 16.55 -21.88 -40.97
N SER A 2 17.36 -22.80 -40.46
CA SER A 2 16.98 -24.22 -40.42
C SER A 2 15.82 -24.42 -39.44
N ALA A 3 14.96 -25.42 -39.70
CA ALA A 3 13.83 -25.74 -38.82
C ALA A 3 14.26 -26.10 -37.38
N SER A 4 15.53 -26.45 -37.16
CA SER A 4 16.10 -26.69 -35.83
C SER A 4 16.37 -25.39 -35.07
N SER A 5 16.92 -24.34 -35.71
CA SER A 5 17.18 -23.05 -35.07
C SER A 5 15.91 -22.36 -34.60
N ALA A 6 14.81 -22.46 -35.36
CA ALA A 6 13.53 -21.86 -34.98
C ALA A 6 12.95 -22.45 -33.69
N ARG A 7 13.21 -23.74 -33.41
CA ARG A 7 12.71 -24.42 -32.19
C ARG A 7 13.43 -23.97 -30.92
N VAL A 8 14.72 -23.67 -31.03
CA VAL A 8 15.55 -23.23 -29.89
C VAL A 8 15.26 -21.78 -29.51
N LEU A 9 14.92 -20.93 -30.49
CA LEU A 9 14.67 -19.50 -30.26
C LEU A 9 13.27 -19.21 -29.72
N PHE A 10 12.28 -20.07 -30.02
CA PHE A 10 10.88 -19.85 -29.65
C PHE A 10 10.66 -19.60 -28.14
N PRO A 11 11.19 -20.43 -27.20
CA PRO A 11 10.96 -20.23 -25.77
C PRO A 11 11.51 -18.89 -25.29
N SER A 12 12.68 -18.48 -25.78
CA SER A 12 13.30 -17.21 -25.43
C SER A 12 12.46 -16.02 -25.90
N PHE A 13 11.97 -16.05 -27.15
CA PHE A 13 11.10 -14.99 -27.67
C PHE A 13 9.76 -14.91 -26.92
N PHE A 14 9.16 -16.05 -26.59
CA PHE A 14 7.91 -16.09 -25.83
C PHE A 14 8.08 -15.49 -24.44
N THR A 15 9.09 -15.93 -23.68
CA THR A 15 9.36 -15.42 -22.35
C THR A 15 9.71 -13.93 -22.38
N PHE A 16 10.53 -13.49 -23.34
CA PHE A 16 10.82 -12.07 -23.55
C PHE A 16 9.55 -11.27 -23.81
N ALA A 17 8.64 -11.76 -24.66
CA ALA A 17 7.37 -11.10 -24.93
C ALA A 17 6.47 -11.03 -23.68
N CYS A 18 6.40 -12.09 -22.87
CA CYS A 18 5.67 -12.07 -21.60
C CYS A 18 6.21 -11.01 -20.65
N PHE A 19 7.53 -10.94 -20.47
CA PHE A 19 8.14 -9.89 -19.66
C PHE A 19 7.92 -8.51 -20.27
N ALA A 20 8.10 -8.32 -21.58
CA ALA A 20 7.91 -7.02 -22.22
C ALA A 20 6.49 -6.46 -22.00
N VAL A 21 5.48 -7.33 -22.02
CA VAL A 21 4.08 -6.94 -21.75
C VAL A 21 3.84 -6.76 -20.25
N PHE A 22 4.18 -7.73 -19.41
CA PHE A 22 3.75 -7.72 -18.01
C PHE A 22 4.76 -7.11 -17.02
N LEU A 23 5.95 -6.69 -17.47
CA LEU A 23 6.96 -6.09 -16.59
C LEU A 23 6.50 -4.75 -16.04
N TRP A 24 5.85 -3.90 -16.85
CA TRP A 24 5.35 -2.62 -16.37
C TRP A 24 4.33 -2.75 -15.22
N PRO A 25 3.21 -3.50 -15.36
CA PRO A 25 2.27 -3.68 -14.24
C PRO A 25 2.87 -4.42 -13.04
N LEU A 26 3.85 -5.31 -13.26
CA LEU A 26 4.60 -5.94 -12.18
C LEU A 26 5.40 -4.90 -11.37
N VAL A 27 6.18 -4.05 -12.04
CA VAL A 27 6.97 -3.00 -11.38
C VAL A 27 6.08 -2.00 -10.66
N GLN A 28 4.96 -1.59 -11.27
CA GLN A 28 3.97 -0.72 -10.64
C GLN A 28 3.41 -1.34 -9.36
N THR A 29 3.09 -2.64 -9.37
CA THR A 29 2.60 -3.34 -8.18
C THR A 29 3.65 -3.36 -7.07
N ILE A 30 4.91 -3.66 -7.41
CA ILE A 30 6.03 -3.64 -6.44
C ILE A 30 6.22 -2.23 -5.87
N TYR A 31 6.25 -1.20 -6.73
CA TYR A 31 6.38 0.19 -6.32
C TYR A 31 5.26 0.58 -5.35
N LEU A 32 4.01 0.21 -5.64
CA LEU A 32 2.88 0.46 -4.76
C LEU A 32 3.05 -0.18 -3.38
N THR A 33 3.60 -1.41 -3.30
CA THR A 33 3.88 -2.06 -2.01
C THR A 33 4.99 -1.40 -1.19
N THR A 34 5.79 -0.52 -1.79
CA THR A 34 6.82 0.24 -1.06
C THR A 34 6.27 1.53 -0.41
N ASP A 35 5.07 1.97 -0.79
CA ASP A 35 4.42 3.13 -0.16
C ASP A 35 4.02 2.80 1.28
N VAL A 36 4.36 3.70 2.22
CA VAL A 36 4.14 3.46 3.65
C VAL A 36 2.65 3.34 3.98
N ASN A 37 1.80 4.17 3.37
CA ASN A 37 0.35 4.10 3.59
C ASN A 37 -0.21 2.81 3.01
N PHE A 38 0.18 2.46 1.79
CA PHE A 38 -0.25 1.21 1.19
C PHE A 38 0.13 0.01 2.06
N ARG A 39 1.38 -0.03 2.51
CA ARG A 39 1.91 -1.12 3.32
C ARG A 39 1.25 -1.22 4.68
N TYR A 40 0.96 -0.10 5.34
CA TYR A 40 0.27 -0.07 6.63
C TYR A 40 -1.18 -0.57 6.49
N TRP A 41 -1.92 -0.05 5.51
CA TRP A 41 -3.35 -0.34 5.38
C TRP A 41 -3.67 -1.63 4.61
N VAL A 42 -2.97 -1.88 3.50
CA VAL A 42 -3.27 -2.99 2.57
C VAL A 42 -2.38 -4.20 2.87
N GLY A 43 -1.15 -3.98 3.30
CA GLY A 43 -0.17 -5.04 3.58
C GLY A 43 0.58 -5.53 2.33
N TYR A 44 1.12 -6.75 2.40
CA TYR A 44 2.03 -7.30 1.38
C TYR A 44 1.39 -8.32 0.41
N TRP A 45 0.07 -8.56 0.47
CA TRP A 45 -0.56 -9.62 -0.33
C TRP A 45 -0.46 -9.39 -1.85
N MET A 46 -0.31 -8.13 -2.29
CA MET A 46 -0.06 -7.79 -3.69
C MET A 46 1.25 -8.37 -4.24
N LEU A 47 2.20 -8.73 -3.38
CA LEU A 47 3.45 -9.42 -3.79
C LEU A 47 3.19 -10.80 -4.40
N ILE A 48 1.96 -11.34 -4.36
CA ILE A 48 1.58 -12.53 -5.12
C ILE A 48 1.84 -12.37 -6.64
N CYS A 49 1.93 -11.14 -7.16
CA CYS A 49 2.31 -10.89 -8.55
C CYS A 49 3.73 -11.40 -8.90
N LEU A 50 4.61 -11.59 -7.90
CA LEU A 50 5.93 -12.19 -8.08
C LEU A 50 5.87 -13.68 -8.50
N ALA A 51 4.69 -14.31 -8.41
CA ALA A 51 4.47 -15.63 -9.00
C ALA A 51 4.53 -15.62 -10.54
N LEU A 52 4.35 -14.46 -11.20
CA LEU A 52 4.35 -14.37 -12.67
C LEU A 52 5.73 -14.60 -13.29
N PRO A 53 6.83 -13.95 -12.85
CA PRO A 53 8.17 -14.31 -13.30
C PRO A 53 8.49 -15.80 -13.14
N VAL A 54 8.06 -16.41 -12.01
CA VAL A 54 8.24 -17.84 -11.75
C VAL A 54 7.45 -18.68 -12.75
N LEU A 55 6.20 -18.30 -13.04
CA LEU A 55 5.36 -18.92 -14.07
C LEU A 55 6.02 -18.86 -15.45
N TYR A 56 6.60 -17.71 -15.83
CA TYR A 56 7.26 -17.55 -17.14
C TYR A 56 8.53 -18.38 -17.26
N LEU A 57 9.31 -18.47 -16.17
CA LEU A 57 10.50 -19.32 -16.11
C LEU A 57 10.11 -20.81 -16.18
N ALA A 58 9.05 -21.21 -15.47
CA ALA A 58 8.53 -22.58 -15.55
C ALA A 58 8.08 -22.92 -16.98
N THR A 59 7.34 -22.03 -17.64
CA THR A 59 6.92 -22.22 -19.03
C THR A 59 8.12 -22.28 -19.98
N TYR A 60 9.15 -21.46 -19.77
CA TYR A 60 10.41 -21.51 -20.53
C TYR A 60 11.09 -22.89 -20.42
N VAL A 61 11.30 -23.37 -19.20
CA VAL A 61 11.91 -24.68 -18.93
C VAL A 61 11.08 -25.81 -19.53
N MET A 62 9.75 -25.74 -19.40
CA MET A 62 8.85 -26.74 -19.97
C MET A 62 8.91 -26.80 -21.50
N HIS A 63 9.10 -25.66 -22.17
CA HIS A 63 9.30 -25.64 -23.62
C HIS A 63 10.67 -26.18 -24.04
N LEU A 64 11.73 -25.93 -23.25
CA LEU A 64 13.05 -26.53 -23.48
C LEU A 64 13.01 -28.05 -23.37
N VAL A 65 12.38 -28.58 -22.31
CA VAL A 65 12.29 -30.02 -22.05
C VAL A 65 11.42 -30.72 -23.11
N ARG A 66 10.27 -30.15 -23.49
CA ARG A 66 9.35 -30.80 -24.42
C ARG A 66 9.77 -30.68 -25.89
N THR A 67 10.72 -29.81 -26.23
CA THR A 67 11.18 -29.51 -27.62
C THR A 67 10.09 -29.12 -28.62
N ARG A 68 8.85 -28.92 -28.15
CA ARG A 68 7.67 -28.58 -28.94
C ARG A 68 6.89 -27.43 -28.27
N PRO A 69 6.46 -26.42 -29.03
CA PRO A 69 5.63 -25.34 -28.50
C PRO A 69 4.23 -25.88 -28.15
N SER A 70 3.94 -26.01 -26.85
CA SER A 70 2.61 -26.34 -26.35
C SER A 70 1.71 -25.10 -26.37
N ARG A 71 0.67 -25.13 -27.22
CA ARG A 71 -0.34 -24.07 -27.27
C ARG A 71 -1.01 -23.83 -25.92
N SER A 72 -1.33 -24.91 -25.19
CA SER A 72 -1.99 -24.80 -23.90
C SER A 72 -1.15 -24.07 -22.85
N LEU A 73 0.17 -24.27 -22.82
CA LEU A 73 1.06 -23.56 -21.88
C LEU A 73 1.16 -22.06 -22.18
N ILE A 74 1.24 -21.72 -23.47
CA ILE A 74 1.25 -20.33 -23.96
C ILE A 74 -0.05 -19.63 -23.54
N LEU A 75 -1.19 -20.26 -23.83
CA LEU A 75 -2.52 -19.77 -23.48
C LEU A 75 -2.68 -19.60 -21.97
N ALA A 76 -2.33 -20.63 -21.20
CA ALA A 76 -2.44 -20.61 -19.74
C ALA A 76 -1.58 -19.49 -19.14
N SER A 77 -0.35 -19.29 -19.60
CA SER A 77 0.56 -18.27 -19.05
C SER A 77 0.03 -16.85 -19.30
N PHE A 78 -0.40 -16.55 -20.54
CA PHE A 78 -0.94 -15.23 -20.88
C PHE A 78 -2.28 -14.95 -20.20
N ILE A 79 -3.23 -15.89 -20.26
CA ILE A 79 -4.56 -15.72 -19.67
C ILE A 79 -4.45 -15.60 -18.15
N ALA A 80 -3.65 -16.45 -17.49
CA ALA A 80 -3.45 -16.38 -16.05
C ALA A 80 -2.85 -15.04 -15.61
N SER A 81 -1.89 -14.49 -16.36
CA SER A 81 -1.28 -13.19 -16.05
C SER A 81 -2.29 -12.05 -16.16
N SER A 82 -3.05 -12.00 -17.26
CA SER A 82 -4.10 -10.98 -17.45
C SER A 82 -5.19 -11.09 -16.40
N CYS A 83 -5.69 -12.31 -16.12
CA CYS A 83 -6.71 -12.53 -15.11
C CYS A 83 -6.20 -12.15 -13.71
N LEU A 84 -4.95 -12.47 -13.38
CA LEU A 84 -4.35 -12.09 -12.10
C LEU A 84 -4.37 -10.57 -11.92
N PHE A 85 -3.86 -9.79 -12.89
CA PHE A 85 -3.87 -8.33 -12.78
C PHE A 85 -5.28 -7.72 -12.71
N ILE A 86 -6.26 -8.28 -13.44
CA ILE A 86 -7.66 -7.84 -13.34
C ILE A 86 -8.21 -8.13 -11.94
N VAL A 87 -8.03 -9.34 -11.42
CA VAL A 87 -8.54 -9.72 -10.09
C VAL A 87 -7.87 -8.90 -9.00
N LEU A 88 -6.54 -8.74 -9.03
CA LEU A 88 -5.81 -7.89 -8.09
C LEU A 88 -6.28 -6.44 -8.16
N GLY A 89 -6.46 -5.90 -9.37
CA GLY A 89 -6.94 -4.52 -9.56
C GLY A 89 -8.37 -4.33 -9.03
N VAL A 90 -9.30 -5.24 -9.31
CA VAL A 90 -10.69 -5.16 -8.78
C VAL A 90 -10.69 -5.29 -7.26
N ALA A 91 -9.98 -6.27 -6.71
CA ALA A 91 -9.88 -6.45 -5.26
C ALA A 91 -9.30 -5.22 -4.58
N LEU A 92 -8.25 -4.63 -5.18
CA LEU A 92 -7.63 -3.43 -4.66
C LEU A 92 -8.57 -2.23 -4.71
N LEU A 93 -9.27 -2.02 -5.83
CA LEU A 93 -10.22 -0.90 -5.99
C LEU A 93 -11.37 -0.97 -4.98
N LEU A 94 -11.95 -2.16 -4.78
CA LEU A 94 -13.02 -2.36 -3.79
C LEU A 94 -12.50 -2.12 -2.37
N TYR A 95 -11.29 -2.57 -2.08
CA TYR A 95 -10.65 -2.39 -0.78
C TYR A 95 -10.35 -0.92 -0.47
N SER A 96 -9.71 -0.21 -1.41
CA SER A 96 -9.33 1.19 -1.25
C SER A 96 -10.55 2.10 -1.16
N SER A 97 -11.60 1.83 -1.94
CA SER A 97 -12.86 2.57 -1.85
C SER A 97 -13.49 2.44 -0.46
N GLY A 98 -13.64 1.21 0.03
CA GLY A 98 -14.21 0.96 1.37
C GLY A 98 -13.37 1.53 2.50
N LEU A 99 -12.04 1.49 2.38
CA LEU A 99 -11.14 2.10 3.35
C LEU A 99 -11.18 3.63 3.31
N GLY A 100 -11.22 4.23 2.12
CA GLY A 100 -11.34 5.68 1.95
C GLY A 100 -12.62 6.21 2.60
N ASP A 101 -13.73 5.49 2.46
CA ASP A 101 -14.99 5.86 3.11
C ASP A 101 -14.92 5.75 4.64
N GLN A 102 -14.22 4.74 5.17
CA GLN A 102 -13.99 4.59 6.61
C GLN A 102 -13.11 5.71 7.17
N LEU A 103 -12.06 6.09 6.46
CA LEU A 103 -11.12 7.14 6.89
C LEU A 103 -11.72 8.55 6.84
N LEU A 104 -12.70 8.79 5.95
CA LEU A 104 -13.43 10.05 5.90
C LEU A 104 -14.58 10.11 6.91
N SER A 105 -14.87 9.01 7.61
CA SER A 105 -15.85 9.01 8.69
C SER A 105 -15.27 9.68 9.92
N THR A 106 -16.04 10.58 10.55
CA THR A 106 -15.66 11.18 11.84
C THR A 106 -15.75 10.19 13.01
N ASP A 107 -16.43 9.05 12.82
CA ASP A 107 -16.59 8.01 13.84
C ASP A 107 -15.57 6.88 13.66
N CYS A 108 -14.37 7.09 14.17
CA CYS A 108 -13.31 6.08 14.16
C CYS A 108 -13.43 5.01 15.24
N ALA A 109 -14.33 5.19 16.22
CA ALA A 109 -14.53 4.21 17.27
C ALA A 109 -15.27 2.97 16.76
N THR A 110 -16.14 3.15 15.76
CA THR A 110 -16.96 2.08 15.19
C THR A 110 -16.16 1.11 14.30
N TRP A 111 -15.15 1.59 13.58
CA TRP A 111 -14.45 0.77 12.58
C TRP A 111 -13.26 0.02 13.16
N LYS A 112 -13.31 -1.32 13.11
CA LYS A 112 -12.28 -2.21 13.68
C LYS A 112 -10.85 -1.91 13.20
N ARG A 113 -10.68 -1.36 11.99
CA ARG A 113 -9.37 -1.12 11.38
C ARG A 113 -8.75 0.23 11.75
N THR A 114 -9.54 1.30 11.89
CA THR A 114 -9.05 2.63 12.27
C THR A 114 -8.99 2.81 13.78
N ARG A 115 -9.87 2.12 14.53
CA ARG A 115 -9.94 2.16 15.98
C ARG A 115 -8.61 1.98 16.72
N PRO A 116 -7.74 0.98 16.44
CA PRO A 116 -6.48 0.84 17.19
C PRO A 116 -5.53 2.02 16.98
N LEU A 117 -5.51 2.59 15.77
CA LEU A 117 -4.67 3.74 15.45
C LEU A 117 -5.18 5.01 16.13
N GLU A 118 -6.51 5.22 16.14
CA GLU A 118 -7.14 6.30 16.89
C GLU A 118 -6.90 6.16 18.39
N GLN A 119 -7.05 4.96 18.95
CA GLN A 119 -6.78 4.70 20.36
C GLN A 119 -5.34 5.04 20.72
N THR A 120 -4.38 4.55 19.93
CA THR A 120 -2.95 4.86 20.10
C THR A 120 -2.69 6.38 20.04
N TYR A 121 -3.37 7.08 19.14
CA TYR A 121 -3.28 8.54 19.04
C TYR A 121 -3.81 9.22 20.32
N GLN A 122 -4.96 8.78 20.84
CA GLN A 122 -5.52 9.33 22.08
C GLN A 122 -4.62 9.05 23.30
N ASP A 123 -4.04 7.86 23.40
CA ASP A 123 -3.10 7.51 24.47
C ASP A 123 -1.84 8.40 24.42
N ALA A 124 -1.32 8.66 23.21
CA ALA A 124 -0.21 9.59 23.01
C ALA A 124 -0.59 11.05 23.34
N ARG A 125 -1.82 11.44 23.03
CA ARG A 125 -2.35 12.78 23.35
C ARG A 125 -2.52 12.97 24.86
N GLU A 126 -3.03 11.96 25.56
CA GLU A 126 -3.15 11.97 27.03
C GLU A 126 -1.77 12.13 27.67
N LEU A 127 -0.79 11.32 27.23
CA LEU A 127 0.59 11.43 27.69
C LEU A 127 1.16 12.84 27.46
N TYR A 128 0.97 13.38 26.26
CA TYR A 128 1.45 14.70 25.89
C TYR A 128 0.79 15.81 26.74
N ALA A 129 -0.51 15.70 26.99
CA ALA A 129 -1.24 16.65 27.83
C ALA A 129 -0.70 16.68 29.27
N CYS A 130 -0.40 15.51 29.85
CA CYS A 130 0.22 15.44 31.18
C CYS A 130 1.62 16.06 31.20
N CYS A 131 2.44 15.72 30.22
CA CYS A 131 3.79 16.27 30.05
C CYS A 131 3.80 17.81 29.93
N LEU A 132 2.85 18.39 29.19
CA LEU A 132 2.69 19.85 29.09
C LEU A 132 2.32 20.48 30.44
N SER A 133 1.43 19.85 31.20
CA SER A 133 1.00 20.37 32.51
C SER A 133 2.14 20.37 33.54
N GLU A 134 3.04 19.38 33.49
CA GLU A 134 4.26 19.33 34.31
C GLU A 134 5.22 20.49 33.98
N HIS A 135 5.19 20.97 32.74
CA HIS A 135 5.96 22.13 32.27
C HIS A 135 5.20 23.47 32.44
N GLY A 136 4.03 23.46 33.08
CA GLY A 136 3.23 24.65 33.35
C GLY A 136 2.34 25.11 32.19
N ASP A 137 2.24 24.35 31.09
CA ASP A 137 1.29 24.62 30.01
C ASP A 137 -0.03 23.86 30.25
N ASN A 138 -1.05 24.59 30.69
CA ASN A 138 -2.36 24.04 31.00
C ASN A 138 -3.33 24.01 29.79
N SER A 139 -2.86 24.25 28.56
CA SER A 139 -3.78 24.34 27.40
C SER A 139 -4.52 23.03 27.11
N LEU A 140 -3.94 21.89 27.49
CA LEU A 140 -4.53 20.55 27.29
C LEU A 140 -4.87 19.84 28.60
N SER A 141 -4.96 20.55 29.72
CA SER A 141 -5.15 19.93 31.05
C SER A 141 -6.42 19.07 31.17
N GLN A 142 -7.42 19.31 30.32
CA GLN A 142 -8.63 18.49 30.26
C GLN A 142 -8.37 17.02 29.87
N TYR A 143 -7.29 16.76 29.14
CA TYR A 143 -6.94 15.43 28.65
C TYR A 143 -6.00 14.65 29.57
N CYS A 144 -5.42 15.29 30.59
CA CYS A 144 -4.61 14.60 31.58
C CYS A 144 -5.50 14.20 32.77
N PRO A 145 -5.87 12.91 32.94
CA PRO A 145 -6.65 12.51 34.09
C PRO A 145 -5.87 12.78 35.37
N ALA A 146 -6.55 13.34 36.37
CA ALA A 146 -5.93 13.55 37.67
C ALA A 146 -5.38 12.22 38.20
N PRO A 147 -4.12 12.16 38.68
CA PRO A 147 -3.53 10.93 39.16
C PRO A 147 -4.42 10.35 40.26
N ALA A 148 -4.96 9.15 40.01
CA ALA A 148 -6.03 8.54 40.81
C ALA A 148 -5.67 8.31 42.29
N THR A 149 -4.41 8.50 42.69
CA THR A 149 -3.93 8.34 44.08
C THR A 149 -2.57 9.02 44.27
N ALA A 150 -2.39 10.26 43.81
CA ALA A 150 -1.20 11.04 44.19
C ALA A 150 -1.25 11.37 45.68
N THR A 151 -0.66 10.49 46.50
CA THR A 151 -0.29 10.77 47.88
C THR A 151 0.78 11.84 47.81
N ALA A 152 0.38 13.08 48.09
CA ALA A 152 1.15 14.30 47.93
C ALA A 152 2.54 14.18 48.57
N THR A 153 3.53 13.82 47.76
CA THR A 153 4.94 13.92 48.12
C THR A 153 5.59 14.73 47.01
N SER A 154 5.29 16.03 47.01
CA SER A 154 5.85 17.00 46.07
C SER A 154 7.38 17.01 46.19
N PRO A 155 8.14 16.69 45.12
CA PRO A 155 9.56 16.96 45.09
C PRO A 155 9.75 18.48 44.98
N THR A 156 10.53 19.04 45.89
CA THR A 156 10.99 20.43 45.87
C THR A 156 11.85 20.67 44.63
N ALA A 157 11.22 21.05 43.51
CA ALA A 157 11.90 21.37 42.27
C ALA A 157 12.51 22.79 42.33
N ASN A 158 13.81 22.87 42.61
CA ASN A 158 14.63 24.06 42.39
C ASN A 158 14.93 24.20 40.89
N GLY A 159 13.94 24.65 40.10
CA GLY A 159 14.09 24.88 38.66
C GLY A 159 13.85 26.35 38.32
N THR A 160 14.89 27.08 37.94
CA THR A 160 14.83 28.45 37.41
C THR A 160 14.02 28.48 36.10
N SER A 161 12.75 28.88 36.18
CA SER A 161 11.85 29.09 35.05
C SER A 161 12.36 30.22 34.14
N SER A 162 12.97 29.88 33.01
CA SER A 162 13.28 30.83 31.94
C SER A 162 12.01 31.08 31.12
N SER A 163 11.24 32.07 31.53
CA SER A 163 9.84 32.34 31.14
C SER A 163 9.66 33.11 29.83
N ASN A 164 10.44 32.88 28.77
CA ASN A 164 10.31 33.71 27.56
C ASN A 164 10.32 33.00 26.21
N GLY A 165 10.17 31.67 26.18
CA GLY A 165 9.88 30.94 24.95
C GLY A 165 8.83 29.90 25.23
N ARG A 166 7.69 29.96 24.52
CA ARG A 166 6.72 28.88 24.44
C ARG A 166 7.50 27.64 24.00
N GLN A 167 7.74 26.70 24.91
CA GLN A 167 8.54 25.52 24.60
C GLN A 167 7.69 24.60 23.74
N ASP A 168 8.08 24.44 22.47
CA ASP A 168 7.52 23.45 21.56
C ASP A 168 8.07 22.07 21.94
N ILE A 169 7.58 21.55 23.08
CA ILE A 169 7.88 20.20 23.56
C ILE A 169 7.20 19.22 22.61
N LEU A 170 7.92 18.18 22.17
CA LEU A 170 7.34 17.09 21.36
C LEU A 170 6.93 15.93 22.26
N VAL A 171 5.96 15.12 21.84
CA VAL A 171 5.56 13.93 22.63
C VAL A 171 6.73 12.96 22.85
N THR A 172 7.69 12.93 21.92
CA THR A 172 8.90 12.11 22.00
C THR A 172 9.88 12.56 23.10
N GLU A 173 9.72 13.76 23.63
CA GLU A 173 10.57 14.34 24.68
C GLU A 173 10.01 14.09 26.09
N CYS A 174 8.82 13.47 26.21
CA CYS A 174 8.17 13.17 27.48
C CYS A 174 8.68 11.86 28.10
N ASP A 175 8.88 11.83 29.42
CA ASP A 175 9.55 10.72 30.14
C ASP A 175 8.92 9.33 29.92
N ARG A 176 7.60 9.24 29.76
CA ARG A 176 6.88 7.96 29.57
C ARG A 176 6.63 7.59 28.10
N TYR A 177 7.24 8.32 27.17
CA TYR A 177 7.05 8.04 25.74
C TYR A 177 7.63 6.68 25.34
N GLU A 178 8.75 6.25 25.94
CA GLU A 178 9.39 4.98 25.61
C GLU A 178 8.49 3.77 25.92
N ASP A 179 7.77 3.80 27.05
CA ASP A 179 6.80 2.77 27.43
C ASP A 179 5.69 2.66 26.38
N LEU A 180 5.06 3.80 26.05
CA LEU A 180 4.00 3.86 25.04
C LEU A 180 4.51 3.44 23.65
N TYR A 181 5.74 3.82 23.30
CA TYR A 181 6.38 3.45 22.04
C TYR A 181 6.63 1.95 21.94
N ASN A 182 7.04 1.29 23.03
CA ASN A 182 7.25 -0.15 23.03
C ASN A 182 5.94 -0.93 22.87
N ASP A 183 4.85 -0.44 23.45
CA ASP A 183 3.52 -1.05 23.33
C ASP A 183 2.89 -0.84 21.95
N HIS A 184 3.10 0.34 21.34
CA HIS A 184 2.42 0.76 20.10
C HIS A 184 3.35 1.16 18.96
N LYS A 185 4.54 0.55 18.88
CA LYS A 185 5.63 0.93 17.96
C LYS A 185 5.20 1.17 16.51
N GLY A 186 4.41 0.26 15.95
CA GLY A 186 3.98 0.33 14.55
C GLY A 186 3.03 1.50 14.28
N ASP A 187 2.08 1.71 15.18
CA ASP A 187 1.04 2.74 15.06
C ASP A 187 1.61 4.13 15.32
N LEU A 188 2.45 4.29 16.35
CA LEU A 188 3.12 5.57 16.64
C LEU A 188 4.11 5.98 15.55
N ALA A 189 4.89 5.04 15.02
CA ALA A 189 5.77 5.34 13.89
C ALA A 189 4.98 5.77 12.65
N TYR A 190 3.80 5.18 12.43
CA TYR A 190 2.93 5.57 11.34
C TYR A 190 2.29 6.95 11.57
N LEU A 191 1.78 7.23 12.77
CA LEU A 191 1.23 8.55 13.13
C LEU A 191 2.28 9.66 12.98
N ALA A 192 3.51 9.43 13.47
CA ALA A 192 4.62 10.36 13.28
C ALA A 192 4.92 10.59 11.79
N TYR A 193 4.91 9.54 10.98
CA TYR A 193 5.05 9.65 9.52
C TYR A 193 3.93 10.50 8.90
N LEU A 194 2.68 10.33 9.37
CA LEU A 194 1.55 11.09 8.85
C LEU A 194 1.67 12.58 9.13
N GLU A 195 1.91 12.97 10.38
CA GLU A 195 2.05 14.38 10.75
C GLU A 195 3.23 15.05 10.03
N THR A 196 4.36 14.34 9.92
CA THR A 196 5.57 14.88 9.27
C THR A 196 5.47 14.95 7.75
N SER A 197 4.79 14.01 7.10
CA SER A 197 4.72 13.94 5.63
C SER A 197 3.53 14.71 5.05
N TYR A 198 2.42 14.79 5.79
CA TYR A 198 1.16 15.39 5.32
C TYR A 198 0.79 16.70 6.03
N TYR A 199 1.58 17.15 7.02
CA TYR A 199 1.32 18.39 7.77
C TYR A 199 -0.07 18.45 8.41
N CYS A 200 -0.63 17.28 8.73
CA CYS A 200 -1.90 17.12 9.42
C CYS A 200 -1.68 17.07 10.94
N SER A 201 -2.77 17.15 11.71
CA SER A 201 -2.74 16.98 13.16
C SER A 201 -3.98 16.22 13.60
N GLY A 202 -3.85 15.40 14.66
CA GLY A 202 -4.93 14.49 14.98
C GLY A 202 -5.02 13.34 14.00
N PHE A 203 -5.70 12.25 14.40
CA PHE A 203 -5.99 11.18 13.45
C PHE A 203 -7.40 11.34 12.87
N CYS A 204 -8.45 11.14 13.66
CA CYS A 204 -9.83 11.24 13.16
C CYS A 204 -10.47 12.62 13.29
N THR A 205 -10.01 13.41 14.25
CA THR A 205 -10.40 14.80 14.42
C THR A 205 -9.15 15.65 14.44
N VAL A 206 -9.24 16.86 13.91
CA VAL A 206 -8.13 17.81 13.90
C VAL A 206 -7.74 18.13 15.34
N ALA A 207 -6.45 18.01 15.66
CA ALA A 207 -5.97 18.37 16.99
C ALA A 207 -5.50 19.83 17.02
N GLU A 208 -5.64 20.49 18.17
CA GLU A 208 -5.17 21.86 18.34
C GLU A 208 -3.64 21.99 18.25
N ARG A 209 -2.93 20.90 18.55
CA ARG A 209 -1.47 20.81 18.48
C ARG A 209 -1.04 19.47 17.87
N PRO A 210 -0.04 19.47 16.99
CA PRO A 210 0.61 18.23 16.53
C PRO A 210 1.38 17.58 17.68
N LEU A 211 1.53 16.26 17.62
CA LEU A 211 2.29 15.49 18.61
C LEU A 211 3.76 15.32 18.22
N PHE A 212 4.03 15.15 16.93
CA PHE A 212 5.32 14.71 16.39
C PHE A 212 6.05 15.77 15.57
N THR A 213 5.42 16.92 15.31
CA THR A 213 6.04 18.06 14.60
C THR A 213 5.87 19.34 15.41
N ARG A 214 6.79 20.29 15.25
CA ARG A 214 6.72 21.60 15.94
C ARG A 214 5.88 22.62 15.17
N THR A 215 5.72 22.42 13.87
CA THR A 215 5.00 23.35 12.99
C THR A 215 3.60 22.82 12.72
N LEU A 216 2.59 23.49 13.29
CA LEU A 216 1.20 23.29 12.87
C LEU A 216 1.01 24.03 11.53
N GLN A 217 0.87 23.29 10.43
CA GLN A 217 0.70 23.88 9.10
C GLN A 217 -0.51 23.37 8.32
N GLY A 218 -1.46 22.71 9.00
CA GLY A 218 -2.67 22.19 8.37
C GLY A 218 -3.88 22.21 9.30
N ASN A 219 -5.06 22.29 8.70
CA ASN A 219 -6.36 22.23 9.37
C ASN A 219 -7.05 20.87 9.15
N ASP A 220 -6.36 19.90 8.56
CA ASP A 220 -6.94 18.62 8.17
C ASP A 220 -6.54 17.53 9.16
N ALA A 221 -7.47 16.61 9.43
CA ALA A 221 -7.19 15.44 10.25
C ALA A 221 -6.34 14.46 9.42
N CYS A 222 -5.42 13.73 10.05
CA CYS A 222 -4.54 12.84 9.29
C CYS A 222 -5.30 11.72 8.56
N ALA A 223 -6.46 11.26 9.06
CA ALA A 223 -7.30 10.28 8.36
C ALA A 223 -7.81 10.80 7.00
N GLU A 224 -8.18 12.08 6.91
CA GLU A 224 -8.62 12.71 5.67
C GLU A 224 -7.48 12.81 4.65
N ALA A 225 -6.29 13.23 5.12
CA ALA A 225 -5.09 13.28 4.28
C ALA A 225 -4.75 11.89 3.71
N VAL A 226 -4.81 10.84 4.54
CA VAL A 226 -4.59 9.45 4.10
C VAL A 226 -5.66 9.00 3.11
N ALA A 227 -6.94 9.30 3.36
CA ALA A 227 -8.03 8.95 2.46
C ALA A 227 -7.82 9.56 1.06
N SER A 228 -7.40 10.83 1.01
CA SER A 228 -7.07 11.53 -0.23
C SER A 228 -5.92 10.86 -0.99
N VAL A 229 -4.86 10.46 -0.29
CA VAL A 229 -3.72 9.73 -0.88
C VAL A 229 -4.14 8.36 -1.41
N ILE A 230 -4.95 7.62 -0.65
CA ILE A 230 -5.44 6.30 -1.07
C ILE A 230 -6.29 6.44 -2.33
N ARG A 231 -7.26 7.36 -2.36
CA ARG A 231 -8.12 7.55 -3.54
C ARG A 231 -7.33 8.04 -4.76
N SER A 232 -6.41 8.99 -4.58
CA SER A 232 -5.66 9.55 -5.71
C SER A 232 -4.62 8.58 -6.30
N LYS A 233 -3.90 7.84 -5.44
CA LYS A 233 -2.84 6.92 -5.89
C LYS A 233 -3.36 5.50 -6.12
N VAL A 234 -3.99 4.91 -5.11
CA VAL A 234 -4.31 3.48 -5.08
C VAL A 234 -5.43 3.15 -6.07
N ASP A 235 -6.51 3.95 -6.11
CA ASP A 235 -7.60 3.70 -7.06
C ASP A 235 -7.12 3.86 -8.51
N PHE A 236 -6.29 4.86 -8.77
CA PHE A 236 -5.72 5.08 -10.09
C PHE A 236 -4.88 3.88 -10.55
N HIS A 237 -3.98 3.37 -9.68
CA HIS A 237 -3.20 2.17 -10.00
C HIS A 237 -4.09 0.92 -10.17
N ALA A 238 -5.12 0.77 -9.35
CA ALA A 238 -6.07 -0.32 -9.46
C ALA A 238 -6.81 -0.31 -10.82
N VAL A 239 -7.30 0.85 -11.25
CA VAL A 239 -7.92 1.04 -12.57
C VAL A 239 -6.93 0.74 -13.68
N GLN A 240 -5.68 1.23 -13.57
CA GLN A 240 -4.63 0.91 -14.56
C GLN A 240 -4.39 -0.59 -14.69
N MET A 241 -4.34 -1.34 -13.59
CA MET A 241 -4.17 -2.80 -13.60
C MET A 241 -5.35 -3.50 -14.30
N ILE A 242 -6.58 -3.10 -13.98
CA ILE A 242 -7.81 -3.63 -14.60
C ILE A 242 -7.79 -3.36 -16.11
N SER A 243 -7.56 -2.10 -16.51
CA SER A 243 -7.53 -1.68 -17.91
C SER A 243 -6.41 -2.38 -18.67
N TYR A 244 -5.19 -2.44 -18.12
CA TYR A 244 -4.04 -3.07 -18.77
C TYR A 244 -4.27 -4.58 -18.96
N GLY A 245 -4.73 -5.27 -17.91
CA GLY A 245 -5.05 -6.69 -17.97
C GLY A 245 -6.16 -7.00 -18.97
N GLY A 246 -7.22 -6.18 -18.97
CA GLY A 246 -8.35 -6.31 -19.90
C GLY A 246 -7.97 -6.08 -21.36
N ILE A 247 -7.27 -4.98 -21.66
CA ILE A 247 -6.81 -4.67 -23.02
C ILE A 247 -5.86 -5.76 -23.53
N THR A 248 -4.89 -6.16 -22.72
CA THR A 248 -3.93 -7.21 -23.08
C THR A 248 -4.63 -8.53 -23.38
N LEU A 249 -5.63 -8.91 -22.58
CA LEU A 249 -6.41 -10.12 -22.80
C LEU A 249 -7.20 -10.07 -24.12
N VAL A 250 -7.89 -8.95 -24.39
CA VAL A 250 -8.67 -8.77 -25.63
C VAL A 250 -7.76 -8.81 -26.86
N LEU A 251 -6.64 -8.08 -26.84
CA LEU A 251 -5.67 -8.08 -27.95
C LEU A 251 -5.09 -9.47 -28.20
N PHE A 252 -4.75 -10.20 -27.12
CA PHE A 252 -4.23 -11.56 -27.22
C PHE A 252 -5.27 -12.53 -27.82
N LEU A 253 -6.53 -12.46 -27.36
CA LEU A 253 -7.61 -13.29 -27.91
C LEU A 253 -7.91 -12.96 -29.38
N ALA A 254 -7.88 -11.68 -29.76
CA ALA A 254 -8.02 -11.26 -31.15
C ALA A 254 -6.89 -11.81 -32.03
N TRP A 255 -5.64 -11.73 -31.54
CA TRP A 255 -4.47 -12.29 -32.21
C TRP A 255 -4.57 -13.81 -32.39
N LEU A 256 -5.03 -14.54 -31.37
CA LEU A 256 -5.29 -15.98 -31.47
C LEU A 256 -6.39 -16.30 -32.50
N GLY A 257 -7.45 -15.51 -32.53
CA GLY A 257 -8.53 -15.65 -33.51
C GLY A 257 -8.02 -15.47 -34.94
N PHE A 258 -7.17 -14.47 -35.16
CA PHE A 258 -6.55 -14.20 -36.46
C PHE A 258 -5.60 -15.34 -36.88
N THR A 259 -4.64 -15.70 -36.02
CA THR A 259 -3.65 -16.75 -36.33
C THR A 259 -4.28 -18.12 -36.55
N ASN A 260 -5.32 -18.48 -35.80
CA ASN A 260 -6.05 -19.73 -36.01
C ASN A 260 -6.72 -19.80 -37.39
N LYS A 261 -7.25 -18.68 -37.90
CA LYS A 261 -7.82 -18.62 -39.25
C LYS A 261 -6.73 -18.81 -40.31
N THR A 262 -5.62 -18.10 -40.19
CA THR A 262 -4.48 -18.22 -41.13
C THR A 262 -3.91 -19.63 -41.18
N LEU A 263 -3.74 -20.28 -40.02
CA LEU A 263 -3.24 -21.66 -39.96
C LEU A 263 -4.21 -22.67 -40.60
N ARG A 264 -5.53 -22.48 -40.43
CA ARG A 264 -6.54 -23.32 -41.08
C ARG A 264 -6.54 -23.13 -42.60
N PHE A 265 -6.29 -21.91 -43.08
CA PHE A 265 -6.18 -21.63 -44.51
C PHE A 265 -4.96 -22.34 -45.12
N LEU A 266 -3.78 -22.18 -44.53
CA LEU A 266 -2.55 -22.85 -44.99
C LEU A 266 -2.65 -24.38 -44.92
N SER A 267 -3.39 -24.92 -43.95
CA SER A 267 -3.63 -26.36 -43.84
C SER A 267 -4.55 -26.91 -44.94
N ARG A 268 -5.39 -26.08 -45.58
CA ARG A 268 -6.27 -26.52 -46.68
C ARG A 268 -5.49 -26.66 -47.99
N ASP A 269 -4.52 -25.78 -48.24
CA ASP A 269 -3.75 -25.79 -49.49
C ASP A 269 -2.76 -26.97 -49.61
N GLN A 270 -2.51 -27.71 -48.53
CA GLN A 270 -1.70 -28.93 -48.55
C GLN A 270 -2.50 -30.20 -48.89
N SER A 271 -3.77 -30.09 -49.28
CA SER A 271 -4.55 -31.24 -49.77
C SER A 271 -4.00 -31.65 -51.15
N PRO A 272 -3.43 -32.87 -51.31
CA PRO A 272 -2.86 -33.28 -52.60
C PRO A 272 -3.96 -33.38 -53.67
N LEU A 273 -3.74 -32.73 -54.81
CA LEU A 273 -4.49 -32.94 -56.05
C LEU A 273 -4.22 -34.38 -56.52
N TYR A 274 -5.17 -35.28 -56.25
CA TYR A 274 -5.25 -36.62 -56.85
C TYR A 274 -6.09 -36.57 -58.12
#